data_AF-A0A6B2XFX1-F1
#
_entry.id   AF-A0A6B2XFX1-F1
#
_cell.length_a   1.000
_cell.length_b   1.000
_cell.length_c   1.000
_cell.angle_alpha   90.00
_cell.angle_beta   90.00
_cell.angle_gamma   90.00
#
_symmetry.space_group_name_H-M   'P 1'
#
loop_
_entity.id
_entity.type
_entity.pdbx_description
1 polymer ?
#
loop_
_entity_poly.entity_id
_entity_poly.type
_entity_poly.pdbx_seq_one_letter_code
_entity_poly.pdbx_strand_id
1 'polypeptide(L)'
;MAIAYLGDKTRHMTKKKRSLRRRAGLLAALSLVATGTLSLASPAQADTTSTDDETWEQVQELAQYNGAIDAFDDPTIGPVIIFPKDYSGDIDNLSHPSGWQDSSGNTPTSWPTPTTAKSPNFTADEIADLESTVSATLQPNGDQPYTLSLSYDGTSDRVVAQTNAPSSVTDPLTSEYPDRLVVSTDTPTTPLPDCEAPHGPLASGEISDPLTQLQALAGYNCALSYFDDPTIGPVIIFPKDYTGDIDNLTPPPNWTDDDGATPSSWPTPTTSRSVLFTQAEVKEINEAAYTQIDPDGDNTYNVFVYYDGASDRMVVVTDAPSSVTDPLLAKYPGMITLQQPPS
;
A
#
# COMPACT_ATOMS: atom_id res chain seq x y z
N MET A 1 5.65 -36.76 -57.72
CA MET A 1 4.18 -36.95 -57.83
C MET A 1 3.64 -36.74 -56.41
N ALA A 2 3.38 -35.51 -55.96
CA ALA A 2 2.29 -34.58 -56.29
C ALA A 2 0.89 -35.00 -55.75
N ILE A 3 0.45 -34.26 -54.70
CA ILE A 3 -0.91 -33.69 -54.44
C ILE A 3 -2.00 -34.70 -53.94
N ALA A 4 -2.92 -34.50 -52.98
CA ALA A 4 -3.52 -33.38 -52.21
C ALA A 4 -4.23 -33.94 -50.92
N TYR A 5 -4.28 -33.23 -49.76
CA TYR A 5 -5.40 -32.41 -49.18
C TYR A 5 -6.73 -33.17 -48.90
N LEU A 6 -7.41 -33.16 -47.74
CA LEU A 6 -7.83 -32.14 -46.74
C LEU A 6 -8.03 -32.83 -45.35
N GLY A 7 -8.06 -32.19 -44.17
CA GLY A 7 -8.10 -30.78 -43.81
C GLY A 7 -7.89 -30.59 -42.30
N ASP A 8 -7.26 -29.48 -41.96
CA ASP A 8 -6.85 -29.07 -40.62
C ASP A 8 -7.87 -28.06 -40.04
N LYS A 9 -8.22 -28.21 -38.76
CA LYS A 9 -9.05 -27.26 -37.99
C LYS A 9 -8.18 -26.71 -36.86
N THR A 10 -7.48 -25.63 -37.14
CA THR A 10 -6.83 -24.77 -36.14
C THR A 10 -7.90 -23.96 -35.40
N ARG A 11 -8.10 -24.23 -34.10
CA ARG A 11 -8.67 -23.27 -33.16
C ARG A 11 -7.53 -22.68 -32.34
N HIS A 12 -7.16 -21.44 -32.66
CA HIS A 12 -6.36 -20.60 -31.77
C HIS A 12 -7.20 -20.26 -30.53
N MET A 13 -6.74 -20.65 -29.35
CA MET A 13 -7.17 -20.06 -28.08
C MET A 13 -6.03 -19.17 -27.56
N THR A 14 -6.25 -17.86 -27.68
CA THR A 14 -5.37 -16.80 -27.19
C THR A 14 -5.55 -16.69 -25.67
N LYS A 15 -4.52 -17.03 -24.88
CA LYS A 15 -4.51 -16.78 -23.43
C LYS A 15 -4.33 -15.28 -23.18
N LYS A 16 -5.34 -14.68 -22.54
CA LYS A 16 -5.56 -13.23 -22.39
C LYS A 16 -4.89 -12.76 -21.08
N LYS A 17 -3.83 -11.93 -21.17
CA LYS A 17 -3.23 -11.21 -20.04
C LYS A 17 -4.23 -10.14 -19.54
N ARG A 18 -4.45 -10.01 -18.23
CA ARG A 18 -5.28 -8.95 -17.61
C ARG A 18 -4.37 -7.97 -16.86
N SER A 19 -4.47 -6.68 -17.16
CA SER A 19 -3.75 -5.60 -16.48
C SER A 19 -4.68 -4.83 -15.56
N LEU A 20 -4.27 -4.59 -14.31
CA LEU A 20 -4.86 -3.56 -13.46
C LEU A 20 -4.59 -2.18 -14.09
N ARG A 21 -5.62 -1.33 -14.22
CA ARG A 21 -5.48 0.06 -14.63
C ARG A 21 -5.58 0.94 -13.38
N ARG A 22 -4.44 1.45 -12.89
CA ARG A 22 -4.43 2.64 -12.04
C ARG A 22 -4.64 3.85 -12.95
N ARG A 23 -5.76 4.55 -12.81
CA ARG A 23 -6.02 5.82 -13.49
C ARG A 23 -6.14 6.91 -12.43
N ALA A 24 -4.98 7.42 -12.01
CA ALA A 24 -4.93 8.65 -11.23
C ALA A 24 -5.40 9.81 -12.14
N GLY A 25 -6.55 10.38 -11.83
CA GLY A 25 -7.04 11.59 -12.49
C GLY A 25 -6.33 12.79 -11.91
N LEU A 26 -5.18 13.16 -12.46
CA LEU A 26 -4.53 14.43 -12.14
C LEU A 26 -5.44 15.57 -12.65
N LEU A 27 -6.24 16.19 -11.78
CA LEU A 27 -6.90 17.46 -12.08
C LEU A 27 -5.84 18.56 -12.10
N ALA A 28 -5.24 18.74 -13.27
CA ALA A 28 -4.16 19.70 -13.48
C ALA A 28 -4.63 21.14 -13.22
N ALA A 29 -4.14 21.74 -12.14
CA ALA A 29 -3.98 23.19 -12.09
C ALA A 29 -2.99 23.58 -13.21
N LEU A 30 -3.46 24.35 -14.18
CA LEU A 30 -2.68 24.79 -15.34
C LEU A 30 -1.48 25.64 -14.88
N SER A 31 -0.27 25.09 -14.96
CA SER A 31 0.96 25.87 -15.18
C SER A 31 1.79 25.22 -16.29
N LEU A 32 1.76 25.87 -17.46
CA LEU A 32 2.59 25.60 -18.64
C LEU A 32 4.08 25.63 -18.27
N VAL A 33 4.89 24.63 -18.64
CA VAL A 33 5.99 24.69 -19.65
C VAL A 33 6.70 23.31 -19.76
N ALA A 34 6.95 22.90 -21.01
CA ALA A 34 7.96 21.94 -21.53
C ALA A 34 7.72 20.41 -21.45
N THR A 35 7.19 19.89 -22.56
CA THR A 35 7.66 18.73 -23.35
C THR A 35 8.15 17.47 -22.62
N GLY A 36 7.29 16.44 -22.60
CA GLY A 36 7.65 15.03 -22.43
C GLY A 36 6.62 14.14 -23.13
N THR A 37 7.07 13.13 -23.85
CA THR A 37 6.34 12.33 -24.87
C THR A 37 5.12 11.57 -24.35
N LEU A 38 3.96 11.78 -24.99
CA LEU A 38 2.73 10.98 -24.86
C LEU A 38 2.84 9.67 -25.66
N SER A 39 2.62 8.52 -25.00
CA SER A 39 2.42 7.24 -25.68
C SER A 39 1.01 6.72 -25.39
N LEU A 40 0.23 6.47 -26.44
CA LEU A 40 -1.16 6.00 -26.42
C LEU A 40 -1.23 4.46 -26.47
N ALA A 41 -2.21 3.86 -25.76
CA ALA A 41 -2.75 2.54 -26.12
C ALA A 41 -4.18 2.28 -25.57
N SER A 42 -5.07 1.81 -26.45
CA SER A 42 -6.43 1.26 -26.22
C SER A 42 -6.48 -0.24 -26.64
N PRO A 43 -7.58 -1.05 -26.55
CA PRO A 43 -8.79 -1.06 -25.70
C PRO A 43 -9.13 -2.43 -25.00
N ALA A 44 -10.00 -2.34 -23.96
CA ALA A 44 -11.06 -3.22 -23.38
C ALA A 44 -11.02 -4.78 -23.25
N GLN A 45 -11.40 -5.32 -22.06
CA GLN A 45 -12.73 -5.95 -21.78
C GLN A 45 -12.87 -6.58 -20.35
N ALA A 46 -13.85 -6.02 -19.61
CA ALA A 46 -14.69 -6.40 -18.45
C ALA A 46 -14.53 -7.73 -17.65
N ASP A 47 -14.59 -7.64 -16.31
CA ASP A 47 -15.73 -8.12 -15.51
C ASP A 47 -15.79 -7.48 -14.08
N THR A 48 -16.88 -6.75 -13.83
CA THR A 48 -17.65 -6.45 -12.59
C THR A 48 -16.98 -6.21 -11.22
N THR A 49 -16.52 -4.97 -11.00
CA THR A 49 -16.64 -4.16 -9.74
C THR A 49 -15.99 -2.79 -9.92
N SER A 50 -15.05 -2.66 -10.86
CA SER A 50 -14.56 -1.37 -11.35
C SER A 50 -15.61 -0.66 -12.18
N THR A 51 -15.78 0.64 -11.95
CA THR A 51 -16.52 1.53 -12.85
C THR A 51 -15.97 1.34 -14.28
N ASP A 52 -16.84 1.07 -15.27
CA ASP A 52 -16.36 0.86 -16.65
C ASP A 52 -15.70 2.13 -17.22
N ASP A 53 -14.84 1.98 -18.23
CA ASP A 53 -14.03 3.09 -18.76
C ASP A 53 -14.91 4.29 -19.19
N GLU A 54 -16.13 4.03 -19.69
CA GLU A 54 -17.09 5.05 -20.14
C GLU A 54 -17.76 5.77 -18.96
N THR A 55 -18.13 5.05 -17.90
CA THR A 55 -18.69 5.63 -16.68
C THR A 55 -17.61 6.40 -15.91
N TRP A 56 -16.35 5.98 -15.97
CA TRP A 56 -15.24 6.67 -15.31
C TRP A 56 -14.93 8.04 -15.92
N GLU A 57 -15.06 8.20 -17.24
CA GLU A 57 -14.98 9.51 -17.89
C GLU A 57 -16.08 10.45 -17.38
N GLN A 58 -17.29 9.93 -17.14
CA GLN A 58 -18.39 10.70 -16.58
C GLN A 58 -18.13 11.12 -15.13
N VAL A 59 -17.56 10.24 -14.29
CA VAL A 59 -17.20 10.58 -12.89
C VAL A 59 -16.13 11.69 -12.85
N GLN A 60 -15.08 11.58 -13.67
CA GLN A 60 -14.04 12.60 -13.76
C GLN A 60 -14.61 13.95 -14.21
N GLU A 61 -15.49 13.93 -15.22
CA GLU A 61 -16.15 15.14 -15.67
C GLU A 61 -17.05 15.75 -14.59
N LEU A 62 -17.83 14.93 -13.86
CA LEU A 62 -18.63 15.41 -12.74
C LEU A 62 -17.76 16.07 -11.67
N ALA A 63 -16.63 15.45 -11.32
CA ALA A 63 -15.70 15.99 -10.35
C ALA A 63 -15.15 17.35 -10.82
N GLN A 64 -14.66 17.42 -12.06
CA GLN A 64 -14.10 18.64 -12.63
C GLN A 64 -15.14 19.76 -12.74
N TYR A 65 -16.32 19.45 -13.29
CA TYR A 65 -17.38 20.44 -13.53
C TYR A 65 -17.91 21.04 -12.22
N ASN A 66 -17.90 20.26 -11.13
CA ASN A 66 -18.37 20.70 -9.82
C ASN A 66 -17.24 21.26 -8.94
N GLY A 67 -15.99 21.30 -9.40
CA GLY A 67 -14.88 21.87 -8.63
C GLY A 67 -14.41 20.99 -7.47
N ALA A 68 -14.47 19.67 -7.65
CA ALA A 68 -13.84 18.71 -6.75
C ALA A 68 -12.31 18.77 -6.88
N ILE A 69 -11.61 18.32 -5.83
CA ILE A 69 -10.14 18.22 -5.79
C ILE A 69 -9.64 16.82 -6.15
N ASP A 70 -10.49 15.80 -6.03
CA ASP A 70 -10.15 14.44 -6.44
C ASP A 70 -11.39 13.60 -6.78
N ALA A 71 -11.16 12.54 -7.55
CA ALA A 71 -12.10 11.47 -7.78
C ALA A 71 -11.37 10.13 -7.93
N PHE A 72 -11.87 9.09 -7.24
CA PHE A 72 -11.32 7.74 -7.28
C PHE A 72 -12.42 6.67 -7.26
N ASP A 73 -12.07 5.43 -7.56
CA ASP A 73 -12.99 4.28 -7.47
C ASP A 73 -12.63 3.47 -6.23
N ASP A 74 -13.50 3.49 -5.22
CA ASP A 74 -13.33 2.69 -4.00
C ASP A 74 -13.90 1.28 -4.23
N PRO A 75 -13.15 0.21 -3.89
CA PRO A 75 -13.59 -1.16 -4.17
C PRO A 75 -14.84 -1.59 -3.38
N THR A 76 -15.18 -0.89 -2.30
CA THR A 76 -16.29 -1.21 -1.39
C THR A 76 -17.52 -0.36 -1.68
N ILE A 77 -17.34 0.93 -1.94
CA ILE A 77 -18.45 1.90 -2.11
C ILE A 77 -18.64 2.38 -3.56
N GLY A 78 -17.71 2.08 -4.45
CA GLY A 78 -17.72 2.53 -5.85
C GLY A 78 -17.10 3.93 -6.03
N PRO A 79 -17.50 4.69 -7.06
CA PRO A 79 -16.86 5.95 -7.37
C PRO A 79 -17.09 7.00 -6.27
N VAL A 80 -16.04 7.71 -5.91
CA VAL A 80 -16.01 8.74 -4.88
C VAL A 80 -15.51 10.04 -5.48
N ILE A 81 -16.10 11.17 -5.08
CA ILE A 81 -15.66 12.52 -5.42
C ILE A 81 -15.40 13.31 -4.13
N ILE A 82 -14.21 13.90 -4.00
CA ILE A 82 -13.79 14.68 -2.85
C ILE A 82 -13.75 16.17 -3.20
N PHE A 83 -14.49 16.97 -2.45
CA PHE A 83 -14.53 18.42 -2.57
C PHE A 83 -13.56 19.10 -1.59
N PRO A 84 -13.10 20.33 -1.89
CA PRO A 84 -12.39 21.15 -0.90
C PRO A 84 -13.18 21.28 0.41
N LYS A 85 -12.47 21.40 1.54
CA LYS A 85 -13.09 21.60 2.85
C LYS A 85 -13.98 22.83 2.93
N ASP A 86 -13.64 23.87 2.17
CA ASP A 86 -14.34 25.15 2.08
C ASP A 86 -15.36 25.21 0.93
N TYR A 87 -15.59 24.10 0.22
CA TYR A 87 -16.59 24.04 -0.85
C TYR A 87 -17.96 24.46 -0.33
N SER A 88 -18.55 25.48 -0.96
CA SER A 88 -19.80 26.12 -0.51
C SER A 88 -21.05 25.59 -1.23
N GLY A 89 -20.87 24.82 -2.30
CA GLY A 89 -21.95 24.17 -3.04
C GLY A 89 -22.51 22.94 -2.32
N ASP A 90 -23.62 22.44 -2.86
CA ASP A 90 -24.23 21.18 -2.42
C ASP A 90 -23.48 20.00 -3.04
N ILE A 91 -22.79 19.21 -2.19
CA ILE A 91 -22.02 18.05 -2.64
C ILE A 91 -22.91 16.84 -2.96
N ASP A 92 -24.15 16.81 -2.46
CA ASP A 92 -25.09 15.70 -2.68
C ASP A 92 -25.93 15.90 -3.95
N ASN A 93 -25.82 17.08 -4.58
CA ASN A 93 -26.59 17.46 -5.78
C ASN A 93 -25.67 18.01 -6.88
N LEU A 94 -24.91 17.12 -7.48
CA LEU A 94 -23.95 17.44 -8.54
C LEU A 94 -24.65 18.00 -9.79
N SER A 95 -24.09 19.08 -10.33
CA SER A 95 -24.52 19.63 -11.61
C SER A 95 -23.90 18.82 -12.75
N HIS A 96 -24.68 18.56 -13.78
CA HIS A 96 -24.22 17.81 -14.95
C HIS A 96 -23.84 18.78 -16.07
N PRO A 97 -22.66 18.63 -16.70
CA PRO A 97 -22.26 19.47 -17.81
C PRO A 97 -23.18 19.27 -19.01
N SER A 98 -23.80 20.36 -19.47
CA SER A 98 -24.72 20.33 -20.59
C SER A 98 -23.97 20.07 -21.91
N GLY A 99 -24.37 19.02 -22.63
CA GLY A 99 -23.80 18.71 -23.94
C GLY A 99 -22.43 18.04 -23.91
N TRP A 100 -21.98 17.59 -22.73
CA TRP A 100 -20.80 16.74 -22.62
C TRP A 100 -20.99 15.42 -23.40
N GLN A 101 -19.91 14.95 -23.98
CA GLN A 101 -19.82 13.67 -24.66
C GLN A 101 -18.58 12.93 -24.18
N ASP A 102 -18.67 11.61 -24.09
CA ASP A 102 -17.50 10.77 -23.80
C ASP A 102 -16.46 10.85 -24.93
N SER A 103 -15.31 10.22 -24.71
CA SER A 103 -14.22 10.15 -25.69
C SER A 103 -14.60 9.47 -27.01
N SER A 104 -15.73 8.76 -27.05
CA SER A 104 -16.31 8.12 -28.23
C SER A 104 -17.40 8.97 -28.91
N GLY A 105 -17.72 10.15 -28.37
CA GLY A 105 -18.72 11.07 -28.90
C GLY A 105 -20.16 10.74 -28.49
N ASN A 106 -20.36 9.85 -27.52
CA ASN A 106 -21.69 9.51 -27.02
C ASN A 106 -22.11 10.49 -25.92
N THR A 107 -23.38 10.90 -25.95
CA THR A 107 -23.99 11.64 -24.85
C THR A 107 -24.50 10.65 -23.80
N PRO A 108 -24.16 10.83 -22.51
CA PRO A 108 -24.69 10.00 -21.44
C PRO A 108 -26.21 9.98 -21.42
N THR A 109 -26.81 8.80 -21.37
CA THR A 109 -28.26 8.62 -21.18
C THR A 109 -28.65 8.75 -19.70
N SER A 110 -27.69 8.54 -18.80
CA SER A 110 -27.78 8.72 -17.36
C SER A 110 -26.38 9.03 -16.82
N TRP A 111 -26.31 9.81 -15.74
CA TRP A 111 -25.06 10.08 -15.04
C TRP A 111 -24.88 9.12 -13.85
N PRO A 112 -23.63 8.75 -13.50
CA PRO A 112 -23.35 8.00 -12.28
C PRO A 112 -23.71 8.82 -11.04
N THR A 113 -23.94 8.10 -9.94
CA THR A 113 -24.22 8.68 -8.61
C THR A 113 -23.08 8.33 -7.67
N PRO A 114 -21.93 9.03 -7.76
CA PRO A 114 -20.79 8.77 -6.90
C PRO A 114 -21.10 9.15 -5.44
N THR A 115 -20.40 8.51 -4.52
CA THR A 115 -20.35 8.97 -3.13
C THR A 115 -19.58 10.29 -3.09
N THR A 116 -20.08 11.29 -2.38
CA THR A 116 -19.41 12.59 -2.27
C THR A 116 -19.02 12.88 -0.84
N ALA A 117 -17.89 13.55 -0.67
CA ALA A 117 -17.40 14.01 0.62
C ALA A 117 -16.61 15.31 0.47
N LYS A 118 -16.36 15.98 1.60
CA LYS A 118 -15.38 17.07 1.66
C LYS A 118 -14.10 16.56 2.29
N SER A 119 -12.96 17.03 1.79
CA SER A 119 -11.68 16.89 2.48
C SER A 119 -11.80 17.47 3.89
N PRO A 120 -11.36 16.75 4.93
CA PRO A 120 -11.24 17.32 6.27
C PRO A 120 -10.05 18.28 6.40
N ASN A 121 -8.97 18.11 5.62
CA ASN A 121 -7.72 18.84 5.84
C ASN A 121 -7.46 19.97 4.84
N PHE A 122 -7.96 19.90 3.61
CA PHE A 122 -7.50 20.72 2.49
C PHE A 122 -8.59 21.56 1.80
N THR A 123 -8.29 22.83 1.59
CA THR A 123 -8.80 23.62 0.46
C THR A 123 -7.97 23.34 -0.80
N ALA A 124 -8.48 23.72 -1.98
CA ALA A 124 -7.71 23.63 -3.22
C ALA A 124 -6.43 24.51 -3.18
N ASP A 125 -6.51 25.72 -2.62
CA ASP A 125 -5.36 26.62 -2.49
C ASP A 125 -4.29 26.04 -1.56
N GLU A 126 -4.68 25.41 -0.45
CA GLU A 126 -3.73 24.77 0.47
C GLU A 126 -3.02 23.56 -0.15
N ILE A 127 -3.63 22.85 -1.10
CA ILE A 127 -2.94 21.80 -1.87
C ILE A 127 -1.90 22.45 -2.78
N ALA A 128 -2.29 23.46 -3.55
CA ALA A 128 -1.39 24.17 -4.45
C ALA A 128 -0.20 24.82 -3.72
N ASP A 129 -0.43 25.43 -2.55
CA ASP A 129 0.61 26.03 -1.72
C ASP A 129 1.59 24.98 -1.18
N LEU A 130 1.08 23.81 -0.75
CA LEU A 130 1.91 22.71 -0.28
C LEU A 130 2.73 22.10 -1.43
N GLU A 131 2.12 21.83 -2.57
CA GLU A 131 2.81 21.34 -3.78
C GLU A 131 3.89 22.33 -4.26
N SER A 132 3.61 23.63 -4.21
CA SER A 132 4.58 24.68 -4.52
C SER A 132 5.75 24.69 -3.55
N THR A 133 5.48 24.53 -2.25
CA THR A 133 6.50 24.47 -1.19
C THR A 133 7.40 23.25 -1.35
N VAL A 134 6.82 22.08 -1.63
CA VAL A 134 7.59 20.85 -1.90
C VAL A 134 8.43 21.00 -3.17
N SER A 135 7.85 21.53 -4.23
CA SER A 135 8.57 21.80 -5.49
C SER A 135 9.73 22.78 -5.29
N ALA A 136 9.53 23.88 -4.57
CA ALA A 136 10.58 24.86 -4.29
C ALA A 136 11.73 24.28 -3.46
N THR A 137 11.43 23.32 -2.57
CA THR A 137 12.43 22.66 -1.72
C THR A 137 13.23 21.62 -2.50
N LEU A 138 12.57 20.80 -3.31
CA LEU A 138 13.20 19.70 -4.05
C LEU A 138 13.74 20.12 -5.42
N GLN A 139 13.25 21.22 -5.98
CA GLN A 139 13.64 21.77 -7.27
C GLN A 139 13.93 23.28 -7.17
N PRO A 140 14.92 23.68 -6.36
CA PRO A 140 15.18 25.09 -6.08
C PRO A 140 15.57 25.85 -7.36
N ASN A 141 14.97 27.02 -7.56
CA ASN A 141 15.19 27.88 -8.74
C ASN A 141 14.92 27.21 -10.10
N GLY A 142 14.12 26.13 -10.14
CA GLY A 142 13.84 25.38 -11.36
C GLY A 142 14.95 24.40 -11.76
N ASP A 143 15.99 24.24 -10.93
CA ASP A 143 16.92 23.13 -11.08
C ASP A 143 16.19 21.82 -10.73
N GLN A 144 16.48 20.74 -11.45
CA GLN A 144 15.89 19.42 -11.20
C GLN A 144 16.95 18.45 -10.65
N PRO A 145 17.47 18.67 -9.42
CA PRO A 145 18.41 17.74 -8.82
C PRO A 145 17.75 16.39 -8.49
N TYR A 146 16.42 16.39 -8.32
CA TYR A 146 15.62 15.22 -8.00
C TYR A 146 14.45 15.07 -8.96
N THR A 147 14.07 13.82 -9.24
CA THR A 147 12.76 13.52 -9.81
C THR A 147 11.70 13.92 -8.80
N LEU A 148 10.60 14.50 -9.27
CA LEU A 148 9.48 14.88 -8.43
C LEU A 148 8.18 14.70 -9.22
N SER A 149 7.26 13.95 -8.64
CA SER A 149 5.86 13.91 -9.05
C SER A 149 5.01 14.22 -7.83
N LEU A 150 4.09 15.15 -7.96
CA LEU A 150 3.16 15.55 -6.91
C LEU A 150 1.75 15.17 -7.31
N SER A 151 1.00 14.66 -6.34
CA SER A 151 -0.42 14.37 -6.49
C SER A 151 -1.10 14.44 -5.14
N TYR A 152 -2.31 14.96 -5.10
CA TYR A 152 -3.19 14.77 -3.95
C TYR A 152 -3.84 13.37 -4.00
N ASP A 153 -3.90 12.70 -2.86
CA ASP A 153 -4.56 11.42 -2.64
C ASP A 153 -5.81 11.64 -1.78
N GLY A 154 -6.98 11.61 -2.41
CA GLY A 154 -8.26 11.79 -1.74
C GLY A 154 -8.70 10.62 -0.88
N THR A 155 -8.05 9.45 -0.94
CA THR A 155 -8.36 8.32 -0.06
C THR A 155 -7.81 8.54 1.34
N SER A 156 -6.57 9.01 1.43
CA SER A 156 -5.90 9.33 2.69
C SER A 156 -6.03 10.80 3.09
N ASP A 157 -6.54 11.66 2.19
CA ASP A 157 -6.61 13.12 2.31
C ASP A 157 -5.23 13.75 2.56
N ARG A 158 -4.25 13.43 1.70
CA ARG A 158 -2.84 13.84 1.80
C ARG A 158 -2.26 14.23 0.46
N VAL A 159 -1.25 15.09 0.46
CA VAL A 159 -0.39 15.32 -0.72
C VAL A 159 0.73 14.28 -0.73
N VAL A 160 0.93 13.62 -1.86
CA VAL A 160 1.96 12.61 -2.09
C VAL A 160 3.04 13.19 -2.99
N ALA A 161 4.28 13.24 -2.49
CA ALA A 161 5.47 13.63 -3.23
C ALA A 161 6.31 12.38 -3.55
N GLN A 162 6.29 11.96 -4.81
CA GLN A 162 7.15 10.90 -5.32
C GLN A 162 8.49 11.49 -5.78
N THR A 163 9.60 11.12 -5.15
CA THR A 163 10.91 11.76 -5.43
C THR A 163 12.10 10.83 -5.23
N ASN A 164 13.26 11.10 -5.82
CA ASN A 164 14.51 10.39 -5.47
C ASN A 164 15.40 11.20 -4.51
N ALA A 165 14.85 12.23 -3.88
CA ALA A 165 15.55 13.05 -2.90
C ALA A 165 15.88 12.25 -1.62
N PRO A 166 17.06 12.45 -1.02
CA PRO A 166 17.43 11.78 0.22
C PRO A 166 16.65 12.33 1.43
N SER A 167 16.56 11.52 2.49
CA SER A 167 15.87 11.88 3.74
C SER A 167 16.37 13.17 4.37
N SER A 168 17.67 13.49 4.23
CA SER A 168 18.24 14.77 4.69
C SER A 168 17.60 16.00 4.05
N VAL A 169 16.90 15.84 2.92
CA VAL A 169 16.15 16.91 2.23
C VAL A 169 14.64 16.78 2.50
N THR A 170 14.11 15.56 2.62
CA THR A 170 12.66 15.32 2.73
C THR A 170 12.13 15.28 4.17
N ASP A 171 12.94 14.86 5.15
CA ASP A 171 12.54 14.77 6.57
C ASP A 171 12.09 16.11 7.16
N PRO A 172 12.72 17.27 6.83
CA PRO A 172 12.19 18.56 7.26
C PRO A 172 10.78 18.84 6.74
N LEU A 173 10.47 18.44 5.50
CA LEU A 173 9.14 18.63 4.90
C LEU A 173 8.09 17.77 5.59
N THR A 174 8.37 16.48 5.79
CA THR A 174 7.43 15.58 6.47
C THR A 174 7.23 15.95 7.94
N SER A 175 8.26 16.51 8.59
CA SER A 175 8.13 17.05 9.95
C SER A 175 7.35 18.37 10.03
N GLU A 176 7.40 19.21 9.00
CA GLU A 176 6.68 20.48 8.95
C GLU A 176 5.19 20.29 8.62
N TYR A 177 4.88 19.30 7.77
CA TYR A 177 3.53 18.98 7.32
C TYR A 177 3.09 17.57 7.75
N PRO A 178 3.09 17.27 9.07
CA PRO A 178 2.66 15.97 9.56
C PRO A 178 1.20 15.74 9.15
N ASP A 179 0.91 14.52 8.70
CA ASP A 179 -0.41 14.08 8.27
C ASP A 179 -0.99 14.79 7.03
N ARG A 180 -0.23 15.69 6.40
CA ARG A 180 -0.61 16.43 5.19
C ARG A 180 0.27 16.12 3.99
N LEU A 181 1.52 15.76 4.24
CA LEU A 181 2.49 15.41 3.20
C LEU A 181 3.06 14.01 3.44
N VAL A 182 2.99 13.17 2.42
CA VAL A 182 3.67 11.88 2.35
C VAL A 182 4.77 11.97 1.29
N VAL A 183 5.99 11.56 1.64
CA VAL A 183 7.08 11.47 0.68
C VAL A 183 7.33 10.00 0.36
N SER A 184 7.13 9.63 -0.90
CA SER A 184 7.38 8.30 -1.43
C SER A 184 8.65 8.34 -2.26
N THR A 185 9.76 7.75 -1.79
CA THR A 185 11.00 7.85 -2.56
C THR A 185 11.14 6.76 -3.62
N ASP A 186 11.22 7.13 -4.91
CA ASP A 186 11.46 6.22 -6.06
C ASP A 186 12.94 5.83 -6.23
N THR A 187 13.81 6.25 -5.31
CA THR A 187 15.21 5.85 -5.31
C THR A 187 15.27 4.32 -5.21
N PRO A 188 16.04 3.60 -6.06
CA PRO A 188 16.33 2.20 -5.81
C PRO A 188 16.90 2.18 -4.40
N THR A 189 16.12 1.60 -3.49
CA THR A 189 16.52 1.37 -2.11
C THR A 189 17.95 0.89 -2.19
N THR A 190 18.85 1.60 -1.51
CA THR A 190 20.02 0.94 -0.93
C THR A 190 19.49 -0.40 -0.47
N PRO A 191 19.96 -1.54 -1.02
CA PRO A 191 19.26 -2.81 -0.90
C PRO A 191 18.74 -2.90 0.51
N LEU A 192 17.40 -2.91 0.65
CA LEU A 192 16.77 -3.04 1.96
C LEU A 192 17.58 -4.13 2.66
N PRO A 193 18.20 -3.83 3.81
CA PRO A 193 19.05 -4.83 4.46
C PRO A 193 18.23 -6.10 4.50
N ASP A 194 18.70 -7.18 3.84
CA ASP A 194 17.92 -8.38 3.52
C ASP A 194 16.87 -8.61 4.60
N CYS A 195 15.63 -8.21 4.30
CA CYS A 195 14.62 -8.14 5.35
C CYS A 195 14.36 -9.56 5.81
N GLU A 196 14.62 -9.83 7.09
CA GLU A 196 14.30 -11.13 7.66
C GLU A 196 12.79 -11.31 7.58
N ALA A 197 12.37 -12.50 7.13
CA ALA A 197 10.95 -12.78 6.96
C ALA A 197 10.20 -12.53 8.28
N PRO A 198 9.07 -11.81 8.24
CA PRO A 198 8.30 -11.50 9.44
C PRO A 198 7.84 -12.78 10.15
N HIS A 199 7.78 -12.72 11.48
CA HIS A 199 7.25 -13.81 12.28
C HIS A 199 5.72 -13.78 12.22
N GLY A 200 5.13 -14.65 11.39
CA GLY A 200 3.68 -14.84 11.27
C GLY A 200 3.13 -15.84 12.30
N PRO A 201 1.80 -15.93 12.48
CA PRO A 201 1.19 -16.92 13.35
C PRO A 201 1.55 -18.36 12.92
N LEU A 202 2.02 -19.17 13.87
CA LEU A 202 2.20 -20.60 13.70
C LEU A 202 0.86 -21.35 13.85
N ALA A 203 0.08 -21.49 12.77
CA ALA A 203 -0.98 -22.51 12.66
C ALA A 203 -1.47 -22.55 11.21
N SER A 204 -1.11 -23.55 10.41
CA SER A 204 -1.86 -24.80 10.19
C SER A 204 -3.26 -24.60 9.60
N GLY A 205 -3.43 -24.98 8.34
CA GLY A 205 -4.73 -25.05 7.68
C GLY A 205 -4.61 -24.54 6.26
N GLU A 206 -5.15 -25.30 5.31
CA GLU A 206 -5.10 -25.03 3.87
C GLU A 206 -5.21 -23.53 3.57
N ILE A 207 -4.11 -23.01 3.03
CA ILE A 207 -3.90 -21.59 2.76
C ILE A 207 -4.99 -21.14 1.78
N SER A 208 -5.98 -20.43 2.30
CA SER A 208 -6.74 -19.52 1.47
C SER A 208 -5.84 -18.34 1.10
N ASP A 209 -5.77 -18.06 -0.20
CA ASP A 209 -5.12 -16.97 -0.96
C ASP A 209 -4.73 -15.65 -0.20
N PRO A 210 -5.54 -15.07 0.71
CA PRO A 210 -5.23 -13.76 1.29
C PRO A 210 -4.06 -13.69 2.28
N LEU A 211 -3.81 -14.75 3.07
CA LEU A 211 -2.78 -14.70 4.12
C LEU A 211 -1.36 -14.78 3.54
N THR A 212 -1.16 -15.52 2.44
CA THR A 212 0.14 -15.59 1.75
C THR A 212 0.48 -14.26 1.08
N GLN A 213 -0.51 -13.58 0.51
CA GLN A 213 -0.32 -12.23 -0.01
C GLN A 213 0.03 -11.26 1.12
N LEU A 214 -0.64 -11.35 2.27
CA LEU A 214 -0.32 -10.53 3.43
C LEU A 214 1.11 -10.77 3.93
N GLN A 215 1.53 -12.04 4.01
CA GLN A 215 2.90 -12.42 4.35
C GLN A 215 3.92 -11.83 3.36
N ALA A 216 3.66 -11.96 2.06
CA ALA A 216 4.53 -11.45 1.02
C ALA A 216 4.66 -9.92 1.09
N LEU A 217 3.53 -9.23 1.34
CA LEU A 217 3.48 -7.78 1.51
C LEU A 217 4.28 -7.36 2.75
N ALA A 218 4.07 -8.01 3.89
CA ALA A 218 4.79 -7.76 5.13
C ALA A 218 6.30 -7.99 4.97
N GLY A 219 6.69 -9.09 4.32
CA GLY A 219 8.09 -9.41 4.07
C GLY A 219 8.79 -8.41 3.15
N TYR A 220 8.13 -7.99 2.08
CA TYR A 220 8.70 -7.00 1.15
C TYR A 220 8.87 -5.62 1.78
N ASN A 221 7.98 -5.25 2.70
CA ASN A 221 8.01 -3.95 3.37
C ASN A 221 8.79 -3.95 4.71
N CYS A 222 9.40 -5.08 5.09
CA CYS A 222 10.24 -5.20 6.29
C CYS A 222 9.47 -4.98 7.60
N ALA A 223 8.29 -5.59 7.67
CA ALA A 223 7.51 -5.65 8.89
C ALA A 223 8.09 -6.65 9.89
N LEU A 224 7.77 -6.47 11.19
CA LEU A 224 8.05 -7.45 12.24
C LEU A 224 7.06 -8.62 12.22
N SER A 225 5.79 -8.33 11.95
CA SER A 225 4.70 -9.33 12.00
C SER A 225 3.57 -8.99 11.04
N TYR A 226 2.78 -10.00 10.74
CA TYR A 226 1.50 -9.91 10.06
C TYR A 226 0.53 -10.93 10.67
N PHE A 227 -0.76 -10.60 10.72
CA PHE A 227 -1.82 -11.49 11.19
C PHE A 227 -3.18 -11.02 10.69
N ASP A 228 -4.20 -11.86 10.83
CA ASP A 228 -5.60 -11.49 10.57
C ASP A 228 -6.32 -11.34 11.92
N ASP A 229 -6.71 -10.12 12.25
CA ASP A 229 -7.46 -9.82 13.47
C ASP A 229 -8.96 -10.06 13.21
N PRO A 230 -9.67 -10.80 14.07
CA PRO A 230 -11.08 -11.12 13.85
C PRO A 230 -12.02 -9.90 13.88
N THR A 231 -11.54 -8.76 14.37
CA THR A 231 -12.31 -7.51 14.52
C THR A 231 -11.98 -6.50 13.43
N ILE A 232 -10.69 -6.33 13.11
CA ILE A 232 -10.21 -5.28 12.19
C ILE A 232 -9.68 -5.82 10.85
N GLY A 233 -9.59 -7.14 10.69
CA GLY A 233 -9.08 -7.79 9.48
C GLY A 233 -7.55 -7.84 9.45
N PRO A 234 -6.92 -7.83 8.25
CA PRO A 234 -5.48 -8.03 8.12
C PRO A 234 -4.68 -6.90 8.76
N VAL A 235 -3.62 -7.25 9.47
CA VAL A 235 -2.74 -6.33 10.20
C VAL A 235 -1.29 -6.57 9.84
N ILE A 236 -0.51 -5.50 9.70
CA ILE A 236 0.95 -5.53 9.60
C ILE A 236 1.57 -4.61 10.66
N ILE A 237 2.58 -5.11 11.38
CA ILE A 237 3.28 -4.36 12.43
C ILE A 237 4.73 -4.12 12.01
N PHE A 238 5.14 -2.86 11.96
CA PHE A 238 6.50 -2.43 11.61
C PHE A 238 7.39 -2.24 12.85
N PRO A 239 8.72 -2.25 12.69
CA PRO A 239 9.64 -1.82 13.75
C PRO A 239 9.34 -0.41 14.26
N LYS A 240 9.58 -0.15 15.55
CA LYS A 240 9.37 1.17 16.16
C LYS A 240 10.21 2.27 15.50
N ASP A 241 11.36 1.90 14.94
CA ASP A 241 12.31 2.75 14.24
C ASP A 241 12.14 2.73 12.71
N TYR A 242 11.06 2.13 12.20
CA TYR A 242 10.79 2.11 10.76
C TYR A 242 10.47 3.51 10.24
N THR A 243 11.32 4.00 9.34
CA THR A 243 11.25 5.35 8.74
C THR A 243 10.47 5.40 7.43
N GLY A 244 10.13 4.25 6.85
CA GLY A 244 9.31 4.19 5.63
C GLY A 244 7.84 4.53 5.88
N ASP A 245 7.12 4.69 4.78
CA ASP A 245 5.67 4.87 4.80
C ASP A 245 4.98 3.53 5.09
N ILE A 246 4.29 3.47 6.23
CA ILE A 246 3.56 2.27 6.65
C ILE A 246 2.13 2.26 6.11
N ASP A 247 1.63 3.37 5.57
CA ASP A 247 0.26 3.49 5.06
C ASP A 247 0.23 3.20 3.55
N ASN A 248 1.36 3.38 2.85
CA ASN A 248 1.51 3.09 1.42
C ASN A 248 2.44 1.89 1.16
N LEU A 249 1.94 0.69 1.43
CA LEU A 249 2.70 -0.54 1.27
C LEU A 249 3.00 -0.84 -0.19
N THR A 250 4.26 -1.17 -0.48
CA THR A 250 4.69 -1.54 -1.83
C THR A 250 4.52 -3.05 -2.03
N PRO A 251 3.77 -3.51 -3.02
CA PRO A 251 3.73 -4.92 -3.35
C PRO A 251 5.06 -5.45 -3.89
N PRO A 252 5.48 -6.68 -3.54
CA PRO A 252 6.68 -7.28 -4.13
C PRO A 252 6.56 -7.41 -5.65
N PRO A 253 7.55 -6.94 -6.42
CA PRO A 253 7.50 -6.96 -7.88
C PRO A 253 7.55 -8.40 -8.40
N ASN A 254 6.67 -8.72 -9.35
CA ASN A 254 6.56 -10.04 -9.97
C ASN A 254 6.24 -11.18 -8.99
N TRP A 255 5.66 -10.89 -7.82
CA TRP A 255 5.24 -11.93 -6.90
C TRP A 255 4.15 -12.82 -7.53
N THR A 256 4.28 -14.12 -7.30
CA THR A 256 3.27 -15.13 -7.60
C THR A 256 3.13 -16.06 -6.41
N ASP A 257 1.95 -16.63 -6.23
CA ASP A 257 1.75 -17.73 -5.27
C ASP A 257 2.49 -19.01 -5.72
N ASP A 258 2.36 -20.06 -4.91
CA ASP A 258 2.99 -21.37 -5.16
C ASP A 258 2.49 -22.03 -6.47
N ASP A 259 1.32 -21.62 -6.96
CA ASP A 259 0.73 -22.09 -8.23
C ASP A 259 1.13 -21.20 -9.43
N GLY A 260 1.94 -20.15 -9.20
CA GLY A 260 2.38 -19.21 -10.22
C GLY A 260 1.33 -18.18 -10.62
N ALA A 261 0.26 -18.03 -9.83
CA ALA A 261 -0.76 -17.02 -10.04
C ALA A 261 -0.33 -15.68 -9.42
N THR A 262 -0.53 -14.61 -10.18
CA THR A 262 -0.36 -13.24 -9.69
C THR A 262 -1.67 -12.77 -9.05
N PRO A 263 -1.62 -12.11 -7.88
CA PRO A 263 -2.82 -11.65 -7.21
C PRO A 263 -3.52 -10.57 -8.04
N SER A 264 -4.85 -10.61 -8.11
CA SER A 264 -5.66 -9.57 -8.77
C SER A 264 -5.73 -8.27 -7.98
N SER A 265 -5.49 -8.33 -6.68
CA SER A 265 -5.43 -7.20 -5.76
C SER A 265 -4.58 -7.59 -4.57
N TRP A 266 -3.94 -6.63 -3.92
CA TRP A 266 -3.25 -6.86 -2.65
C TRP A 266 -4.19 -6.58 -1.49
N PRO A 267 -4.03 -7.27 -0.34
CA PRO A 267 -4.75 -6.91 0.87
C PRO A 267 -4.43 -5.47 1.28
N THR A 268 -5.40 -4.80 1.89
CA THR A 268 -5.25 -3.45 2.49
C THR A 268 -5.22 -3.60 4.01
N PRO A 269 -4.07 -3.96 4.61
CA PRO A 269 -3.99 -4.18 6.03
C PRO A 269 -4.08 -2.88 6.82
N THR A 270 -4.58 -2.99 8.05
CA THR A 270 -4.31 -1.99 9.07
C THR A 270 -2.84 -2.06 9.45
N THR A 271 -2.15 -0.93 9.42
CA THR A 271 -0.71 -0.87 9.70
C THR A 271 -0.45 -0.09 10.98
N SER A 272 0.59 -0.49 11.70
CA SER A 272 1.08 0.26 12.85
C SER A 272 2.55 -0.04 13.11
N ARG A 273 3.18 0.75 13.98
CA ARG A 273 4.54 0.49 14.47
C ARG A 273 4.46 -0.17 15.84
N SER A 274 5.37 -1.10 16.10
CA SER A 274 5.65 -1.59 17.45
C SER A 274 5.97 -0.40 18.36
N VAL A 275 5.52 -0.46 19.60
CA VAL A 275 5.87 0.55 20.61
C VAL A 275 7.12 0.15 21.39
N LEU A 276 7.54 -1.13 21.30
CA LEU A 276 8.65 -1.67 22.09
C LEU A 276 9.87 -2.08 21.28
N PHE A 277 9.72 -2.57 20.05
CA PHE A 277 10.78 -3.30 19.35
C PHE A 277 11.27 -2.62 18.07
N THR A 278 12.58 -2.53 17.91
CA THR A 278 13.24 -2.50 16.60
C THR A 278 13.40 -3.91 16.04
N GLN A 279 13.71 -4.05 14.75
CA GLN A 279 14.08 -5.33 14.15
C GLN A 279 15.27 -5.99 14.88
N ALA A 280 16.27 -5.18 15.24
CA ALA A 280 17.48 -5.65 15.92
C ALA A 280 17.17 -6.18 17.34
N GLU A 281 16.25 -5.53 18.06
CA GLU A 281 15.85 -5.98 19.40
C GLU A 281 15.06 -7.31 19.35
N VAL A 282 14.19 -7.51 18.35
CA VAL A 282 13.52 -8.81 18.13
C VAL A 282 14.55 -9.91 17.93
N LYS A 283 15.54 -9.67 17.06
CA LYS A 283 16.61 -10.62 16.79
C LYS A 283 17.47 -10.91 18.02
N GLU A 284 17.89 -9.88 18.73
CA GLU A 284 18.70 -10.02 19.95
C GLU A 284 17.99 -10.89 21.00
N ILE A 285 16.69 -10.66 21.21
CA ILE A 285 15.91 -11.42 22.18
C ILE A 285 15.71 -12.86 21.72
N ASN A 286 15.50 -13.08 20.43
CA ASN A 286 15.38 -14.41 19.85
C ASN A 286 16.67 -15.23 20.08
N GLU A 287 17.83 -14.67 19.71
CA GLU A 287 19.14 -15.30 19.94
C GLU A 287 19.44 -15.53 21.43
N ALA A 288 19.08 -14.57 22.29
CA ALA A 288 19.26 -14.69 23.73
C ALA A 288 18.40 -15.80 24.34
N ALA A 289 17.17 -15.99 23.85
CA ALA A 289 16.27 -17.04 24.31
C ALA A 289 16.81 -18.44 23.93
N TYR A 290 17.22 -18.64 22.68
CA TYR A 290 17.86 -19.90 22.26
C TYR A 290 19.15 -20.16 23.03
N THR A 291 20.02 -19.17 23.18
CA THR A 291 21.29 -19.33 23.93
C THR A 291 21.04 -19.69 25.40
N GLN A 292 20.00 -19.16 26.02
CA GLN A 292 19.69 -19.38 27.44
C GLN A 292 19.02 -20.73 27.69
N ILE A 293 18.14 -21.18 26.79
CA ILE A 293 17.28 -22.35 26.99
C ILE A 293 17.86 -23.60 26.31
N ASP A 294 18.48 -23.42 25.14
CA ASP A 294 19.05 -24.48 24.31
C ASP A 294 20.49 -24.12 23.90
N PRO A 295 21.43 -24.00 24.87
CA PRO A 295 22.82 -23.72 24.56
C PRO A 295 23.41 -24.87 23.74
N ASP A 296 24.07 -24.55 22.63
CA ASP A 296 24.76 -25.51 21.75
C ASP A 296 23.85 -26.60 21.10
N GLY A 297 22.53 -26.40 21.05
CA GLY A 297 21.59 -27.40 20.52
C GLY A 297 21.33 -28.58 21.45
N ASP A 298 21.57 -28.38 22.75
CA ASP A 298 21.11 -29.23 23.83
C ASP A 298 19.56 -29.25 23.90
N ASN A 299 18.96 -30.15 23.12
CA ASN A 299 17.52 -30.42 23.07
C ASN A 299 16.92 -30.95 24.41
N THR A 300 17.54 -30.66 25.55
CA THR A 300 17.01 -30.91 26.90
C THR A 300 15.67 -30.21 27.10
N TYR A 301 15.50 -29.01 26.54
CA TYR A 301 14.25 -28.26 26.56
C TYR A 301 13.80 -27.91 25.15
N ASN A 302 12.49 -27.93 24.92
CA ASN A 302 11.92 -27.37 23.71
C ASN A 302 11.92 -25.85 23.81
N VAL A 303 12.35 -25.16 22.75
CA VAL A 303 12.27 -23.71 22.67
C VAL A 303 11.83 -23.28 21.28
N PHE A 304 10.79 -22.46 21.25
CA PHE A 304 10.33 -21.77 20.06
C PHE A 304 10.09 -20.31 20.40
N VAL A 305 10.64 -19.41 19.59
CA VAL A 305 10.60 -17.97 19.86
C VAL A 305 10.04 -17.25 18.65
N TYR A 306 9.08 -16.38 18.89
CA TYR A 306 8.48 -15.54 17.86
C TYR A 306 8.04 -14.20 18.42
N TYR A 307 7.90 -13.21 17.54
CA TYR A 307 7.29 -11.93 17.89
C TYR A 307 5.79 -12.01 17.64
N ASP A 308 5.00 -11.67 18.66
CA ASP A 308 3.54 -11.56 18.60
C ASP A 308 3.16 -10.09 18.39
N GLY A 309 2.77 -9.76 17.15
CA GLY A 309 2.36 -8.41 16.78
C GLY A 309 1.06 -7.95 17.44
N ALA A 310 0.19 -8.85 17.90
CA ALA A 310 -1.09 -8.47 18.52
C ALA A 310 -0.89 -7.95 19.95
N SER A 311 0.05 -8.54 20.70
CA SER A 311 0.40 -8.10 22.05
C SER A 311 1.63 -7.19 22.11
N ASP A 312 2.33 -7.01 20.98
CA ASP A 312 3.63 -6.35 20.88
C ASP A 312 4.62 -6.93 21.90
N ARG A 313 4.86 -8.25 21.81
CA ARG A 313 5.72 -9.02 22.74
C ARG A 313 6.51 -10.11 22.02
N MET A 314 7.67 -10.47 22.59
CA MET A 314 8.35 -11.72 22.24
C MET A 314 7.72 -12.88 23.02
N VAL A 315 7.21 -13.88 22.32
CA VAL A 315 6.68 -15.09 22.93
C VAL A 315 7.74 -16.18 22.87
N VAL A 316 8.08 -16.74 24.04
CA VAL A 316 8.99 -17.87 24.19
C VAL A 316 8.16 -19.07 24.66
N VAL A 317 7.95 -20.02 23.76
CA VAL A 317 7.28 -21.29 24.05
C VAL A 317 8.33 -22.29 24.48
N THR A 318 8.27 -22.74 25.73
CA THR A 318 9.26 -23.67 26.28
C THR A 318 8.75 -24.50 27.47
N ASP A 319 9.28 -25.71 27.61
CA ASP A 319 9.11 -26.58 28.79
C ASP A 319 10.22 -26.39 29.85
N ALA A 320 11.13 -25.43 29.63
CA ALA A 320 12.20 -25.13 30.57
C ALA A 320 11.67 -24.59 31.91
N PRO A 321 12.24 -25.01 33.06
CA PRO A 321 11.83 -24.51 34.36
C PRO A 321 12.23 -23.03 34.55
N SER A 322 11.60 -22.35 35.51
CA SER A 322 11.88 -20.94 35.80
C SER A 322 13.35 -20.67 36.12
N SER A 323 14.07 -21.63 36.72
CA SER A 323 15.51 -21.50 36.96
C SER A 323 16.34 -21.27 35.69
N VAL A 324 15.81 -21.64 34.52
CA VAL A 324 16.43 -21.41 33.20
C VAL A 324 15.88 -20.14 32.54
N THR A 325 14.59 -19.82 32.69
CA THR A 325 13.94 -18.70 31.99
C THR A 325 13.95 -17.38 32.77
N ASP A 326 14.08 -17.39 34.10
CA ASP A 326 14.10 -16.18 34.94
C ASP A 326 15.22 -15.19 34.56
N PRO A 327 16.46 -15.63 34.23
CA PRO A 327 17.51 -14.71 33.76
C PRO A 327 17.12 -13.98 32.47
N LEU A 328 16.41 -14.64 31.57
CA LEU A 328 15.95 -14.05 30.30
C LEU A 328 14.89 -12.98 30.56
N LEU A 329 13.91 -13.26 31.42
CA LEU A 329 12.88 -12.29 31.83
C LEU A 329 13.47 -11.09 32.58
N ALA A 330 14.50 -11.32 33.40
CA ALA A 330 15.19 -10.24 34.11
C ALA A 330 15.98 -9.33 33.17
N LYS A 331 16.56 -9.88 32.09
CA LYS A 331 17.31 -9.12 31.08
C LYS A 331 16.38 -8.27 30.19
N TYR A 332 15.18 -8.75 29.90
CA TYR A 332 14.22 -8.10 28.99
C TYR A 332 12.87 -7.84 29.69
N PRO A 333 12.83 -6.94 30.69
CA PRO A 333 11.66 -6.75 31.54
C PRO A 333 10.46 -6.22 30.74
N GLY A 334 9.35 -6.97 30.79
CA GLY A 334 8.10 -6.57 30.13
C GLY A 334 8.09 -6.74 28.62
N MET A 335 9.15 -7.27 28.01
CA MET A 335 9.25 -7.53 26.56
C MET A 335 8.90 -8.98 26.21
N ILE A 336 9.09 -9.92 27.14
CA ILE A 336 8.92 -11.36 26.90
C ILE A 336 7.69 -11.91 27.63
N THR A 337 6.96 -12.78 26.94
CA THR A 337 5.88 -13.63 27.49
C THR A 337 6.30 -15.09 27.38
N LEU A 338 6.25 -15.84 28.49
CA LEU A 338 6.48 -17.29 28.47
C LEU A 338 5.17 -18.03 28.19
N GLN A 339 5.24 -19.06 27.36
CA GLN A 339 4.15 -20.00 27.13
C GLN A 339 4.63 -21.44 27.25
N GLN A 340 3.75 -22.33 27.71
CA GLN A 340 4.03 -23.77 27.72
C GLN A 340 3.69 -24.37 26.35
N PRO A 341 4.41 -25.41 25.90
CA PRO A 341 4.08 -26.11 24.66
C PRO A 341 2.66 -26.72 24.74
N PRO A 342 1.93 -26.82 23.61
CA PRO A 342 0.67 -27.55 23.57
C PRO A 342 0.89 -29.02 24.01
N SER A 343 -0.01 -29.51 24.86
CA SER A 343 0.01 -30.87 25.43
C SER A 343 -0.39 -31.95 24.42
#